data_AF-A0A8J4UY77-F1
#
_entry.id   AF-A0A8J4UY77-F1
#
_cell.length_a   1.000
_cell.length_b   1.000
_cell.length_c   1.000
_cell.angle_alpha   90.00
_cell.angle_beta   90.00
_cell.angle_gamma   90.00
#
_symmetry.space_group_name_H-M   'P 1'
#
loop_
_entity.id
_entity.type
_entity.pdbx_description
1 polymer ?
#
loop_
_entity_poly.entity_id
_entity_poly.type
_entity_poly.pdbx_seq_one_letter_code
_entity_poly.pdbx_strand_id
1 'polypeptide(L)'
;MKFLTLFATLCLCVALSSAYYSPPCDGHCAYGETSVCYHDQPAVCLGHHRVVEQVRLRIQVTSVFIEDGISYKSIQVEIDNQSPGRITHIAIGTEYLQIKDTVSIRNVQQVENDFILPDGQVIETGLSYTFSCTIKDIHNPSVYIKNVIIV
;
A
#
# COMPACT_ATOMS: atom_id res chain seq x y z
N MET A 1 7.97 -19.03 -49.79
CA MET A 1 8.13 -17.70 -49.16
C MET A 1 6.91 -17.26 -48.32
N LYS A 2 6.14 -18.17 -47.71
CA LYS A 2 4.96 -17.83 -46.86
C LYS A 2 5.18 -18.10 -45.35
N PHE A 3 6.29 -18.75 -44.99
CA PHE A 3 6.62 -19.12 -43.62
C PHE A 3 7.33 -18.01 -42.82
N LEU A 4 8.05 -17.11 -43.49
CA LEU A 4 8.81 -16.03 -42.85
C LEU A 4 7.89 -14.93 -42.27
N THR A 5 6.76 -14.66 -42.91
CA THR A 5 5.78 -13.66 -42.45
C THR A 5 4.99 -14.11 -41.23
N LEU A 6 4.82 -15.42 -41.03
CA LEU A 6 4.12 -15.98 -39.87
C LEU A 6 5.00 -15.97 -38.61
N PHE A 7 6.31 -16.11 -38.76
CA PHE A 7 7.25 -16.04 -37.65
C PHE A 7 7.44 -14.61 -37.14
N ALA A 8 7.50 -13.63 -38.05
CA ALA A 8 7.63 -12.21 -37.70
C ALA A 8 6.41 -11.67 -36.92
N THR A 9 5.20 -12.14 -37.24
CA THR A 9 3.98 -11.77 -36.51
C THR A 9 3.90 -12.45 -35.13
N LEU A 10 4.35 -13.69 -35.00
CA LEU A 10 4.45 -14.36 -33.70
C LEU A 10 5.45 -13.67 -32.76
N CYS A 11 6.62 -13.26 -33.27
CA CYS A 11 7.61 -12.52 -32.49
C CYS A 11 7.11 -11.14 -32.05
N LEU A 12 6.29 -10.45 -32.84
CA LEU A 12 5.70 -9.16 -32.47
C LEU A 12 4.69 -9.30 -31.30
N CYS A 13 3.88 -10.36 -31.30
CA CYS A 13 2.93 -10.61 -30.20
C CYS A 13 3.64 -10.94 -28.88
N VAL A 14 4.77 -11.67 -28.92
CA VAL A 14 5.53 -12.01 -27.71
C VAL A 14 6.26 -10.79 -27.13
N ALA A 15 6.75 -9.88 -27.99
CA ALA A 15 7.38 -8.63 -27.54
C ALA A 15 6.40 -7.69 -26.82
N LEU A 16 5.13 -7.65 -27.24
CA LEU A 16 4.08 -6.88 -26.57
C LEU A 16 3.68 -7.49 -25.22
N SER A 17 3.75 -8.82 -25.06
CA SER A 17 3.50 -9.48 -23.76
C SER A 17 4.67 -9.40 -22.78
N SER A 18 5.89 -9.10 -23.25
CA SER A 18 7.05 -8.83 -22.37
C SER A 18 7.14 -7.38 -21.89
N ALA A 19 6.30 -6.48 -22.43
CA ALA A 19 5.96 -5.23 -21.76
C ALA A 19 4.91 -5.52 -20.66
N TYR A 20 5.21 -6.48 -19.80
CA TYR A 20 4.57 -6.55 -18.50
C TYR A 20 5.02 -5.28 -17.80
N TYR A 21 4.10 -4.32 -17.73
CA TYR A 21 4.26 -3.06 -17.03
C TYR A 21 4.55 -3.41 -15.56
N SER A 22 5.83 -3.54 -15.21
CA SER A 22 6.24 -3.44 -13.82
C SER A 22 5.74 -2.08 -13.35
N PRO A 23 4.86 -2.00 -12.33
CA PRO A 23 4.45 -0.71 -11.81
C PRO A 23 5.74 0.03 -11.42
N PRO A 24 5.93 1.30 -11.83
CA PRO A 24 7.22 1.99 -11.72
C PRO A 24 7.66 2.30 -10.28
N CYS A 25 6.96 1.72 -9.29
CA CYS A 25 7.09 2.02 -7.88
C CYS A 25 7.70 0.91 -7.02
N ASP A 26 8.33 -0.10 -7.63
CA ASP A 26 9.05 -1.18 -6.92
C ASP A 26 10.46 -0.78 -6.43
N GLY A 27 10.65 0.50 -6.12
CA GLY A 27 11.92 1.02 -5.61
C GLY A 27 12.29 0.34 -4.29
N HIS A 28 13.38 -0.44 -4.30
CA HIS A 28 14.00 -0.93 -3.07
C HIS A 28 14.67 0.23 -2.32
N CYS A 29 13.90 0.92 -1.49
CA CYS A 29 14.41 1.98 -0.63
C CYS A 29 15.08 1.41 0.62
N ALA A 30 16.01 2.17 1.20
CA ALA A 30 16.69 1.75 2.42
C ALA A 30 15.71 1.73 3.62
N TYR A 31 16.10 1.06 4.71
CA TYR A 31 15.32 1.11 5.94
C TYR A 31 15.16 2.57 6.41
N GLY A 32 13.95 2.98 6.76
CA GLY A 32 13.64 4.37 7.10
C GLY A 32 13.33 5.26 5.89
N GLU A 33 13.20 4.68 4.70
CA GLU A 33 12.72 5.35 3.48
C GLU A 33 11.44 4.71 2.93
N THR A 34 10.72 5.49 2.13
CA THR A 34 9.44 5.15 1.49
C THR A 34 9.58 5.39 0.00
N SER A 35 9.15 4.44 -0.82
CA SER A 35 9.09 4.61 -2.28
C SER A 35 7.89 5.48 -2.63
N VAL A 36 8.13 6.61 -3.30
CA VAL A 36 7.08 7.52 -3.76
C VAL A 36 7.16 7.66 -5.27
N CYS A 37 6.05 7.44 -5.96
CA CYS A 37 5.95 7.69 -7.40
C CYS A 37 4.91 8.74 -7.70
N TYR A 38 5.31 9.72 -8.49
CA TYR A 38 4.41 10.59 -9.20
C TYR A 38 4.15 10.01 -10.59
N HIS A 39 2.97 10.25 -11.17
CA HIS A 39 2.59 9.71 -12.49
C HIS A 39 3.72 9.79 -13.52
N ASP A 40 4.05 8.65 -14.13
CA ASP A 40 5.10 8.46 -15.15
C ASP A 40 6.53 8.88 -14.73
N GLN A 41 6.76 9.12 -13.44
CA GLN A 41 8.08 9.37 -12.89
C GLN A 41 8.67 8.11 -12.25
N PRO A 42 10.00 7.95 -12.29
CA PRO A 42 10.66 6.87 -11.54
C PRO A 42 10.40 7.04 -10.04
N ALA A 43 10.40 5.91 -9.31
CA ALA A 43 10.34 5.92 -7.86
C ALA A 43 11.42 6.81 -7.24
N VAL A 44 11.00 7.65 -6.30
CA VAL A 44 11.89 8.44 -5.46
C VAL A 44 11.81 7.88 -4.04
N CYS A 45 12.95 7.49 -3.49
CA CYS A 45 13.04 7.14 -2.08
C CYS A 45 13.07 8.41 -1.25
N LEU A 46 12.02 8.62 -0.46
CA LEU A 46 11.92 9.72 0.48
C LEU A 46 12.03 9.16 1.90
N GLY A 47 12.81 9.82 2.75
CA GLY A 47 12.77 9.48 4.18
C GLY A 47 11.34 9.59 4.70
N HIS A 48 10.92 8.69 5.60
CA HIS A 48 9.54 8.63 6.11
C HIS A 48 9.00 10.01 6.54
N HIS A 49 9.87 10.83 7.14
CA HIS A 49 9.54 12.20 7.58
C HIS A 49 9.07 13.14 6.46
N ARG A 50 9.52 12.95 5.21
CA ARG A 50 9.06 13.76 4.06
C ARG A 50 7.75 13.26 3.50
N VAL A 51 7.51 11.95 3.53
CA VAL A 51 6.24 11.38 3.07
C VAL A 51 5.11 11.80 4.00
N VAL A 52 5.33 11.87 5.30
CA VAL A 52 4.30 12.33 6.26
C VAL A 52 3.91 13.80 6.11
N GLU A 53 4.65 14.60 5.33
CA GLU A 53 4.20 15.95 4.95
C GLU A 53 3.08 15.91 3.89
N GLN A 54 3.08 14.87 3.04
CA GLN A 54 2.16 14.71 1.92
C GLN A 54 1.06 13.68 2.18
N VAL A 55 1.35 12.63 2.94
CA VAL A 55 0.40 11.56 3.26
C VAL A 55 0.54 11.21 4.73
N ARG A 56 -0.47 11.54 5.53
CA ARG A 56 -0.42 11.35 6.99
C ARG A 56 -1.18 10.09 7.38
N LEU A 57 -0.55 9.28 8.21
CA LEU A 57 -1.22 8.19 8.91
C LEU A 57 -1.63 8.67 10.30
N ARG A 58 -2.90 8.52 10.66
CA ARG A 58 -3.37 8.68 12.05
C ARG A 58 -3.91 7.34 12.54
N ILE A 59 -3.42 6.90 13.69
CA ILE A 59 -3.83 5.64 14.30
C ILE A 59 -4.64 5.97 15.54
N GLN A 60 -5.85 5.42 15.62
CA GLN A 60 -6.70 5.53 16.79
C GLN A 60 -7.03 4.13 17.30
N VAL A 61 -6.81 3.90 18.60
CA VAL A 61 -7.34 2.73 19.28
C VAL A 61 -8.81 2.98 19.57
N THR A 62 -9.69 2.16 19.04
CA THR A 62 -11.15 2.31 19.19
C THR A 62 -11.70 1.50 20.35
N SER A 63 -11.09 0.36 20.65
CA SER A 63 -11.47 -0.51 21.76
C SER A 63 -10.32 -1.41 22.19
N VAL A 64 -10.37 -1.85 23.44
CA VAL A 64 -9.49 -2.88 24.01
C VAL A 64 -10.38 -3.89 24.72
N PHE A 65 -10.17 -5.18 24.48
CA PHE A 65 -11.00 -6.26 25.04
C PHE A 65 -10.21 -7.56 25.18
N ILE A 66 -10.74 -8.48 25.98
CA ILE A 66 -10.13 -9.80 26.21
C ILE A 66 -11.03 -10.87 25.61
N GLU A 67 -10.44 -11.80 24.88
CA GLU A 67 -11.11 -12.95 24.29
C GLU A 67 -10.19 -14.17 24.44
N ASP A 68 -10.73 -15.27 24.98
CA ASP A 68 -9.97 -16.50 25.28
C ASP A 68 -8.67 -16.26 26.09
N GLY A 69 -8.71 -15.30 27.01
CA GLY A 69 -7.57 -14.93 27.86
C GLY A 69 -6.48 -14.11 27.14
N ILE A 70 -6.69 -13.71 25.89
CA ILE A 70 -5.78 -12.88 25.11
C ILE A 70 -6.35 -11.45 25.03
N SER A 71 -5.51 -10.44 25.28
CA SER A 71 -5.87 -9.03 25.10
C SER A 71 -5.76 -8.63 23.62
N TYR A 72 -6.79 -7.99 23.11
CA TYR A 72 -6.89 -7.47 21.75
C TYR A 72 -7.22 -5.97 21.79
N LYS A 73 -6.80 -5.25 20.75
CA LYS A 73 -7.25 -3.89 20.49
C LYS A 73 -7.74 -3.77 19.05
N SER A 74 -8.86 -3.08 18.86
CA SER A 74 -9.28 -2.65 17.53
C SER A 74 -8.66 -1.29 17.25
N ILE A 75 -8.06 -1.18 16.07
CA ILE A 75 -7.46 0.06 15.59
C ILE A 75 -8.18 0.54 14.35
N GLN A 76 -8.29 1.85 14.24
CA GLN A 76 -8.70 2.55 13.05
C GLN A 76 -7.50 3.35 12.56
N VAL A 77 -7.20 3.23 11.27
CA VAL A 77 -6.11 3.95 10.62
C VAL A 77 -6.71 4.85 9.55
N GLU A 78 -6.43 6.14 9.66
CA GLU A 78 -6.78 7.16 8.68
C GLU A 78 -5.56 7.47 7.81
N ILE A 79 -5.75 7.44 6.50
CA ILE A 79 -4.79 7.86 5.48
C ILE A 79 -5.29 9.21 4.95
N ASP A 80 -4.62 10.29 5.33
CA ASP A 80 -4.98 11.66 4.97
C ASP A 80 -4.08 12.13 3.82
N ASN A 81 -4.66 12.33 2.63
CA ASN A 81 -3.94 12.75 1.44
C ASN A 81 -3.81 14.27 1.38
N GLN A 82 -2.63 14.78 1.71
CA GLN A 82 -2.25 16.19 1.60
C GLN A 82 -1.34 16.45 0.38
N SER A 83 -1.15 15.45 -0.48
CA SER A 83 -0.32 15.56 -1.67
C SER A 83 -1.07 16.31 -2.78
N PRO A 84 -0.37 16.91 -3.76
CA PRO A 84 -1.00 17.68 -4.84
C PRO A 84 -1.77 16.82 -5.86
N GLY A 85 -1.72 15.48 -5.73
CA GLY A 85 -2.43 14.54 -6.60
C GLY A 85 -3.26 13.54 -5.80
N ARG A 86 -3.89 12.60 -6.50
CA ARG A 86 -4.71 11.55 -5.89
C ARG A 86 -3.89 10.29 -5.66
N ILE A 87 -4.10 9.63 -4.53
CA ILE A 87 -3.46 8.36 -4.23
C ILE A 87 -4.24 7.25 -4.92
N THR A 88 -3.59 6.54 -5.84
CA THR A 88 -4.18 5.38 -6.55
C THR A 88 -3.70 4.05 -5.99
N HIS A 89 -2.58 4.07 -5.27
CA HIS A 89 -2.03 2.92 -4.58
C HIS A 89 -1.24 3.39 -3.35
N ILE A 90 -1.38 2.65 -2.24
CA ILE A 90 -0.54 2.83 -1.06
C ILE A 90 -0.38 1.47 -0.40
N ALA A 91 0.86 1.14 -0.02
CA ALA A 91 1.20 -0.03 0.76
C ALA A 91 1.64 0.42 2.16
N ILE A 92 0.95 -0.08 3.17
CA ILE A 92 1.18 0.25 4.58
C ILE A 92 1.77 -0.98 5.26
N GLY A 93 3.02 -0.84 5.72
CA GLY A 93 3.72 -1.90 6.45
C GLY A 93 3.22 -2.02 7.88
N THR A 94 3.15 -3.26 8.37
CA THR A 94 2.61 -3.59 9.70
C THR A 94 3.63 -4.31 10.58
N GLU A 95 4.90 -3.92 10.54
CA GLU A 95 5.94 -4.58 11.34
C GLU A 95 5.50 -4.71 12.80
N TYR A 96 5.59 -5.93 13.33
CA TYR A 96 5.20 -6.33 14.69
C TYR A 96 3.69 -6.31 15.01
N LEU A 97 2.81 -6.01 14.05
CA LEU A 97 1.37 -6.21 14.22
C LEU A 97 1.00 -7.69 14.08
N GLN A 98 0.34 -8.23 15.11
CA GLN A 98 -0.27 -9.55 15.04
C GLN A 98 -1.78 -9.38 14.87
N ILE A 99 -2.23 -9.46 13.62
CA ILE A 99 -3.66 -9.41 13.28
C ILE A 99 -4.36 -10.60 13.92
N LYS A 100 -5.51 -10.34 14.56
CA LYS A 100 -6.33 -11.38 15.20
C LYS A 100 -6.81 -12.39 14.16
N ASP A 101 -7.47 -11.89 13.12
CA ASP A 101 -8.04 -12.67 12.02
C ASP A 101 -8.30 -11.77 10.81
N THR A 102 -8.41 -12.36 9.63
CA THR A 102 -8.67 -11.64 8.37
C THR A 102 -10.06 -11.02 8.31
N VAL A 103 -11.03 -11.56 9.06
CA VAL A 103 -12.40 -11.04 9.08
C VAL A 103 -12.54 -9.74 9.87
N SER A 104 -11.57 -9.43 10.74
CA SER A 104 -11.48 -8.17 11.47
C SER A 104 -10.99 -7.01 10.62
N ILE A 105 -10.41 -7.29 9.44
CA ILE A 105 -9.90 -6.30 8.50
C ILE A 105 -11.08 -5.72 7.71
N ARG A 106 -11.17 -4.39 7.65
CA ARG A 106 -12.25 -3.65 6.98
C ARG A 106 -11.68 -2.56 6.09
N ASN A 107 -12.27 -2.39 4.91
CA ASN A 107 -11.93 -1.33 3.95
C ASN A 107 -10.45 -1.35 3.52
N VAL A 108 -9.78 -2.50 3.52
CA VAL A 108 -8.41 -2.62 3.03
C VAL A 108 -8.17 -4.07 2.64
N GLN A 109 -7.22 -4.31 1.75
CA GLN A 109 -6.77 -5.66 1.41
C GLN A 109 -5.46 -5.94 2.13
N GLN A 110 -5.30 -7.16 2.65
CA GLN A 110 -4.04 -7.62 3.19
C GLN A 110 -3.32 -8.43 2.12
N VAL A 111 -2.09 -8.02 1.79
CA VAL A 111 -1.18 -8.75 0.91
C VAL A 111 0.10 -8.99 1.71
N GLU A 112 0.37 -10.25 2.02
CA GLU A 112 1.47 -10.64 2.92
C GLU A 112 1.40 -9.90 4.27
N ASN A 113 2.39 -9.07 4.57
CA ASN A 113 2.50 -8.28 5.79
C ASN A 113 2.12 -6.80 5.61
N ASP A 114 1.46 -6.48 4.49
CA ASP A 114 1.12 -5.11 4.12
C ASP A 114 -0.38 -4.94 3.91
N PHE A 115 -0.86 -3.73 4.19
CA PHE A 115 -2.20 -3.29 3.86
C PHE A 115 -2.17 -2.43 2.61
N ILE A 116 -3.00 -2.78 1.62
CA ILE A 116 -3.15 -2.04 0.38
C ILE A 116 -4.59 -1.60 0.16
N LEU A 117 -4.76 -0.49 -0.56
CA LEU A 117 -6.10 -0.07 -0.99
C LEU A 117 -6.79 -1.16 -1.83
N PRO A 118 -8.11 -1.37 -1.65
CA PRO A 118 -8.86 -2.23 -2.55
C PRO A 118 -8.79 -1.76 -4.01
N ASP A 119 -8.90 -2.69 -4.95
CA ASP A 119 -8.86 -2.38 -6.38
C ASP A 119 -9.88 -1.29 -6.76
N GLY A 120 -9.41 -0.28 -7.48
CA GLY A 120 -10.23 0.86 -7.92
C GLY A 120 -10.49 1.92 -6.84
N GLN A 121 -10.05 1.72 -5.60
CA GLN A 121 -10.13 2.73 -4.56
C GLN A 121 -9.08 3.82 -4.79
N VAL A 122 -9.51 5.08 -4.71
CA VAL A 122 -8.66 6.27 -4.83
C VAL A 122 -8.88 7.17 -3.62
N ILE A 123 -7.85 7.89 -3.20
CA ILE A 123 -7.94 8.95 -2.19
C ILE A 123 -7.63 10.28 -2.88
N GLU A 124 -8.66 11.09 -3.15
CA GLU A 124 -8.48 12.41 -3.76
C GLU A 124 -7.70 13.36 -2.86
N THR A 125 -7.10 14.40 -3.44
CA THR A 125 -6.40 15.45 -2.70
C THR A 125 -7.30 16.09 -1.65
N GLY A 126 -6.79 16.22 -0.42
CA GLY A 126 -7.51 16.79 0.72
C GLY A 126 -8.56 15.87 1.33
N LEU A 127 -8.71 14.63 0.84
CA LEU A 127 -9.59 13.63 1.42
C LEU A 127 -8.80 12.62 2.25
N SER A 128 -9.53 11.99 3.18
CA SER A 128 -9.03 10.89 3.98
C SER A 128 -9.72 9.58 3.62
N TYR A 129 -8.99 8.48 3.75
CA TYR A 129 -9.52 7.13 3.69
C TYR A 129 -9.30 6.43 5.03
N THR A 130 -10.21 5.56 5.44
CA THR A 130 -10.13 4.91 6.74
C THR A 130 -10.35 3.40 6.62
N PHE A 131 -9.43 2.66 7.22
CA PHE A 131 -9.55 1.22 7.40
C PHE A 131 -9.42 0.85 8.87
N SER A 132 -9.83 -0.37 9.21
CA SER A 132 -9.69 -0.87 10.57
C SER A 132 -9.30 -2.35 10.58
N CYS A 133 -8.66 -2.75 11.68
CA CYS A 133 -8.33 -4.14 11.95
C CYS A 133 -8.26 -4.38 13.47
N THR A 134 -8.27 -5.65 13.87
CA THR A 134 -8.03 -6.02 15.27
C THR A 134 -6.67 -6.70 15.39
N ILE A 135 -5.87 -6.24 16.34
CA ILE A 135 -4.53 -6.77 16.63
C ILE A 135 -4.45 -7.27 18.07
N LYS A 136 -3.52 -8.18 18.35
CA LYS A 136 -3.16 -8.51 19.73
C LYS A 136 -2.50 -7.32 20.42
N ASP A 137 -2.86 -7.11 21.69
CA ASP A 137 -2.36 -6.03 22.52
C ASP A 137 -1.02 -6.38 23.18
N ILE A 138 0.03 -6.49 22.35
CA ILE A 138 1.39 -6.79 22.80
C ILE A 138 2.28 -5.53 22.73
N HIS A 139 2.09 -4.72 21.67
CA HIS A 139 2.84 -3.50 21.43
C HIS A 139 1.91 -2.35 21.04
N ASN A 140 2.45 -1.13 21.06
CA ASN A 140 1.77 -0.01 20.41
C ASN A 140 1.67 -0.29 18.91
N PRO A 141 0.51 -0.04 18.29
CA PRO A 141 0.35 -0.27 16.87
C PRO A 141 1.33 0.64 16.11
N SER A 142 2.22 0.03 15.34
CA SER A 142 3.12 0.73 14.43
C SER A 142 2.69 0.40 13.01
N VAL A 143 2.27 1.43 12.27
CA VAL A 143 2.08 1.35 10.82
C VAL A 143 2.89 2.44 10.15
N TYR A 144 3.39 2.15 8.96
CA TYR A 144 4.19 3.10 8.20
C TYR A 144 3.94 2.94 6.71
N ILE A 145 4.18 4.00 5.93
CA ILE A 145 4.01 3.98 4.48
C ILE A 145 5.25 3.35 3.86
N LYS A 146 5.10 2.20 3.21
CA LYS A 146 6.17 1.55 2.44
C LYS A 146 6.28 2.12 1.03
N ASN A 147 5.13 2.27 0.39
CA ASN A 147 5.02 2.70 -0.99
C ASN A 147 3.74 3.54 -1.17
N VAL A 148 3.80 4.57 -1.99
CA VAL A 148 2.63 5.33 -2.42
C VAL A 148 2.77 5.82 -3.86
N ILE A 149 1.70 5.67 -4.64
CA ILE A 149 1.59 6.16 -6.02
C ILE A 149 0.58 7.31 -6.06
N ILE A 150 1.07 8.49 -6.43
CA ILE A 150 0.32 9.75 -6.53
C ILE A 150 0.21 10.12 -8.01
N VAL A 151 -1.02 10.35 -8.47
CA VAL A 151 -1.33 10.70 -9.88
C VAL A 151 -1.94 12.08 -9.97
#